data_AF-A0A8E6VD39-F1
#
_entry.id   AF-A0A8E6VD39-F1
#
_cell.length_a   1.000
_cell.length_b   1.000
_cell.length_c   1.000
_cell.angle_alpha   90.00
_cell.angle_beta   90.00
_cell.angle_gamma   90.00
#
_symmetry.space_group_name_H-M   'P 1'
#
loop_
_entity.id
_entity.type
_entity.pdbx_description
1 polymer ?
#
loop_
_entity_poly.entity_id
_entity_poly.type
_entity_poly.pdbx_seq_one_letter_code
_entity_poly.pdbx_strand_id
1 'polypeptide(L)' 'MKLIIASATLISALILTGCDEQPKSKQWYMDNPEEAKVQVDKCKASGDDSVNCRNAKSALFQIKQESAPVADLN' A
#
# COMPACT_ATOMS: atom_id res chain seq x y z
N MET A 1 33.00 26.15 -31.92
CA MET A 1 31.61 26.58 -32.21
C MET A 1 30.78 25.31 -32.26
N LYS A 2 29.78 25.17 -31.36
CA LYS A 2 28.71 24.14 -31.25
C LYS A 2 29.00 22.75 -31.84
N LEU A 3 28.85 21.66 -31.08
CA LEU A 3 27.55 21.24 -30.57
C LEU A 3 27.63 20.78 -29.10
N ILE A 4 26.74 21.38 -28.33
CA ILE A 4 26.44 21.10 -26.94
C ILE A 4 25.34 20.01 -26.94
N ILE A 5 25.21 19.28 -25.82
CA ILE A 5 24.03 18.54 -25.33
C ILE A 5 23.69 17.28 -26.16
N ALA A 6 23.42 16.09 -25.62
CA ALA A 6 22.91 15.74 -24.32
C ALA A 6 23.25 14.28 -24.02
N SER A 7 23.58 14.01 -22.78
CA SER A 7 23.58 12.68 -22.17
C SER A 7 22.25 11.99 -22.44
N ALA A 8 22.23 11.06 -23.40
CA ALA A 8 21.13 10.12 -23.58
C ALA A 8 21.26 9.01 -22.53
N THR A 9 21.14 9.38 -21.25
CA THR A 9 20.78 8.42 -20.20
C THR A 9 19.39 7.94 -20.56
N LEU A 10 19.33 6.79 -21.22
CA LEU A 10 18.12 6.02 -21.43
C LEU A 10 17.62 5.59 -20.04
N ILE A 11 16.86 6.46 -19.37
CA ILE A 11 16.06 6.08 -18.21
C ILE A 11 14.94 5.24 -18.80
N SER A 12 15.22 3.96 -19.00
CA SER A 12 14.20 2.94 -19.14
C SER A 12 13.48 2.89 -17.80
N ALA A 13 12.51 3.79 -17.62
CA ALA A 13 11.46 3.62 -16.65
C ALA A 13 10.69 2.37 -17.08
N LEU A 14 11.17 1.22 -16.60
CA LEU A 14 10.40 0.00 -16.48
C LEU A 14 9.22 0.36 -15.58
N ILE A 15 8.19 0.96 -16.16
CA ILE A 15 6.85 0.87 -15.60
C ILE A 15 6.48 -0.59 -15.85
N LEU A 16 6.96 -1.46 -14.96
CA LEU A 16 6.28 -2.69 -14.62
C LEU A 16 4.92 -2.21 -14.11
N THR A 17 3.99 -1.96 -15.03
CA THR A 17 2.57 -1.96 -14.71
C THR A 17 2.38 -3.33 -14.10
N GLY A 18 2.38 -3.39 -12.77
CA GLY A 18 2.28 -4.63 -12.04
C GLY A 18 1.12 -5.38 -12.66
N CYS A 19 1.33 -6.63 -13.07
CA CYS A 19 0.21 -7.53 -13.33
C CYS A 19 -0.79 -7.25 -12.21
N ASP A 20 -2.01 -6.83 -12.54
CA ASP A 20 -3.02 -6.47 -11.55
C ASP A 20 -3.19 -7.69 -10.64
N GLU A 21 -2.43 -7.73 -9.54
CA GLU A 21 -2.54 -8.77 -8.55
C GLU A 21 -3.97 -8.64 -8.06
N GLN A 22 -4.71 -9.74 -8.15
CA GLN A 22 -6.06 -9.79 -7.61
C GLN A 22 -6.02 -9.20 -6.19
N PRO A 23 -6.91 -8.25 -5.86
CA PRO A 23 -6.86 -7.55 -4.58
C PRO A 23 -6.77 -8.57 -3.44
N LYS A 24 -5.77 -8.42 -2.57
CA LYS A 24 -5.65 -9.29 -1.41
C LYS A 24 -6.85 -9.05 -0.51
N SER A 25 -7.36 -10.12 0.09
CA SER A 25 -8.53 -10.04 0.98
C SER A 25 -8.16 -9.32 2.29
N LYS A 26 -9.16 -8.83 3.01
CA LYS A 26 -8.98 -8.31 4.37
C LYS A 26 -8.33 -9.36 5.29
N GLN A 27 -8.78 -10.62 5.21
CA GLN A 27 -8.23 -11.69 6.04
C GLN A 27 -6.75 -11.91 5.77
N TRP A 28 -6.34 -11.93 4.49
CA TRP A 28 -4.93 -12.07 4.15
C TRP A 28 -4.08 -10.95 4.80
N TYR A 29 -4.58 -9.71 4.81
CA TYR A 29 -3.90 -8.61 5.48
C TYR A 29 -3.92 -8.70 7.01
N MET A 30 -4.94 -9.31 7.61
CA MET A 30 -4.94 -9.61 9.04
C MET A 30 -3.87 -10.63 9.40
N ASP A 31 -3.71 -11.66 8.56
CA ASP A 31 -2.68 -12.69 8.72
C ASP A 31 -1.27 -12.16 8.39
N ASN A 32 -1.18 -11.02 7.67
CA ASN A 32 0.07 -10.38 7.22
C ASN A 32 0.10 -8.88 7.59
N PRO A 33 0.16 -8.53 8.89
CA PRO A 33 -0.01 -7.15 9.36
C PRO A 33 1.08 -6.19 8.90
N GLU A 34 2.32 -6.65 8.71
CA GLU A 34 3.40 -5.80 8.16
C GLU A 34 3.12 -5.41 6.70
N GLU A 35 2.59 -6.33 5.90
CA GLU A 35 2.18 -6.04 4.52
C GLU A 35 0.97 -5.12 4.46
N ALA A 36 0.06 -5.22 5.43
CA ALA A 36 -1.04 -4.29 5.57
C ALA A 36 -0.54 -2.86 5.84
N LYS A 37 0.49 -2.68 6.69
CA LYS A 37 1.12 -1.37 6.94
C LYS A 37 1.76 -0.81 5.68
N VAL A 38 2.59 -1.61 4.99
CA VAL A 38 3.25 -1.22 3.74
C VAL A 38 2.21 -0.80 2.69
N GLN A 39 1.13 -1.57 2.53
CA GLN A 39 0.07 -1.22 1.59
C GLN A 39 -0.63 0.09 2.00
N VAL A 40 -1.00 0.26 3.28
CA VAL A 40 -1.67 1.49 3.75
C VAL A 40 -0.80 2.73 3.52
N ASP A 41 0.51 2.63 3.70
CA ASP A 41 1.42 3.77 3.46
C ASP A 41 1.54 4.11 1.97
N LYS A 42 1.56 3.10 1.09
CA LYS A 42 1.42 3.32 -0.37
C LYS A 42 0.10 4.03 -0.70
N CYS A 43 -1.01 3.58 -0.12
CA CYS A 43 -2.34 4.18 -0.34
C CYS A 43 -2.41 5.64 0.11
N LYS A 44 -1.79 5.98 1.25
CA LYS A 44 -1.72 7.38 1.73
C LYS A 44 -0.90 8.26 0.81
N ALA A 45 0.23 7.76 0.31
CA ALA A 45 1.11 8.51 -0.57
C ALA A 45 0.48 8.79 -1.94
N SER A 46 -0.28 7.84 -2.49
CA SER A 46 -0.93 7.98 -3.80
C SER A 46 -2.34 8.57 -3.75
N GLY A 47 -3.00 8.54 -2.58
CA GLY A 47 -4.43 8.80 -2.48
C GLY A 47 -5.30 7.65 -3.00
N ASP A 48 -4.73 6.46 -3.20
CA ASP A 48 -5.47 5.29 -3.69
C ASP A 48 -6.52 4.80 -2.66
N ASP A 49 -7.71 4.50 -3.17
CA ASP A 49 -8.79 3.87 -2.44
C ASP A 49 -9.30 2.60 -3.12
N SER A 50 -8.42 1.88 -3.82
CA SER A 50 -8.68 0.56 -4.39
C SER A 50 -9.19 -0.45 -3.34
N VAL A 51 -9.76 -1.56 -3.80
CA VAL A 51 -10.17 -2.68 -2.93
C VAL A 51 -9.01 -3.12 -2.03
N ASN A 52 -7.78 -3.14 -2.56
CA ASN A 52 -6.60 -3.52 -1.83
C ASN A 52 -6.31 -2.54 -0.67
N CYS A 53 -6.40 -1.23 -0.93
CA CYS A 53 -6.28 -0.19 0.08
C CYS A 53 -7.36 -0.28 1.16
N ARG A 54 -8.62 -0.47 0.78
CA ARG A 54 -9.72 -0.62 1.74
C ARG A 54 -9.55 -1.87 2.61
N ASN A 55 -9.13 -2.98 2.03
CA ASN A 55 -8.88 -4.22 2.75
C ASN A 55 -7.72 -4.08 3.75
N ALA A 56 -6.60 -3.48 3.34
CA ALA A 56 -5.45 -3.24 4.22
C ALA A 56 -5.79 -2.29 5.39
N LYS A 57 -6.47 -1.17 5.12
CA LYS A 57 -6.95 -0.23 6.15
C LYS A 57 -7.88 -0.94 7.14
N SER A 58 -8.83 -1.72 6.64
CA SER A 58 -9.80 -2.46 7.45
C SER A 58 -9.17 -3.55 8.30
N ALA A 59 -8.13 -4.23 7.79
CA ALA A 59 -7.39 -5.24 8.54
C ALA A 59 -6.64 -4.62 9.72
N LEU A 60 -5.89 -3.54 9.51
CA LEU A 60 -5.19 -2.85 10.60
C LEU A 60 -6.15 -2.29 11.64
N PHE A 61 -7.30 -1.77 11.22
CA PHE A 61 -8.34 -1.34 12.15
C PHE A 61 -8.83 -2.51 13.01
N GLN A 62 -9.13 -3.66 12.40
CA GLN A 62 -9.61 -4.83 13.15
C GLN A 62 -8.55 -5.36 14.13
N ILE A 63 -7.30 -5.51 13.70
CA ILE A 63 -6.19 -5.91 14.58
C ILE A 63 -6.12 -5.00 15.81
N LYS A 64 -6.23 -3.69 15.60
CA LYS A 64 -6.21 -2.71 16.71
C LYS A 64 -7.38 -2.94 17.67
N GLN A 65 -8.59 -3.15 17.15
CA GLN A 65 -9.78 -3.37 17.97
C GLN A 65 -9.70 -4.69 18.76
N GLU A 66 -9.17 -5.76 18.17
CA GLU A 66 -8.99 -7.05 18.84
C GLU A 66 -7.98 -6.98 19.99
N SER A 67 -6.98 -6.10 19.87
CA SER A 67 -6.01 -5.82 20.94
C SER A 67 -6.47 -4.79 21.98
N ALA A 68 -7.63 -4.16 21.76
CA ALA A 68 -8.07 -3.06 22.62
C ALA A 68 -8.60 -3.57 23.97
N PRO A 69 -8.29 -2.88 25.08
CA PRO A 69 -8.90 -3.21 26.37
C PRO A 69 -10.42 -2.96 26.30
N VAL A 70 -11.19 -3.82 26.98
CA VAL A 70 -12.64 -3.61 27.15
C VAL A 70 -12.83 -2.41 28.06
N ALA A 71 -13.65 -1.44 27.63
CA ALA A 71 -13.95 -0.27 28.45
C ALA A 71 -14.75 -0.68 29.69
N ASP A 72 -14.29 -0.26 30.88
CA ASP A 72 -15.08 -0.31 32.10
C ASP A 72 -16.07 0.85 32.08
N LEU A 73 -17.36 0.53 32.12
CA LEU A 73 -18.47 1.50 32.04
C LEU A 73 -19.17 1.70 33.40
N ASN A 74 -18.58 1.17 34.48
CA ASN A 74 -19.17 1.19 35.82
C ASN A 74 -18.72 2.39 36.67
#